data_AF-A0A950H6S3-F1
#
_entry.id   AF-A0A950H6S3-F1
#
_cell.length_a   1.000
_cell.length_b   1.000
_cell.length_c   1.000
_cell.angle_alpha   90.00
_cell.angle_beta   90.00
_cell.angle_gamma   90.00
#
_symmetry.space_group_name_H-M   'P 1'
#
loop_
_entity.id
_entity.type
_entity.pdbx_description
1 polymer ?
#
loop_
_entity_poly.entity_id
_entity_poly.type
_entity_poly.pdbx_seq_one_letter_code
_entity_poly.pdbx_strand_id
1 'polypeptide(L)'
;MIDLFLHAAILMTTPILFAAIGGLVNRIGGIVNLGLESMMLAGALVAVEVSSATGSVSLALVAAAAIGALVGLAMTLVITRLRANEIIVGLGFSVATAGLVRFLLKSAYGVSGT
;
A
#
# COMPACT_ATOMS: atom_id res chain seq x y z
N MET A 1 -4.68 27.75 -10.98
CA MET A 1 -4.98 26.33 -11.34
C MET A 1 -3.71 25.51 -11.49
N ILE A 2 -2.70 26.00 -12.23
CA ILE A 2 -1.37 25.35 -12.32
C ILE A 2 -0.66 25.28 -10.95
N ASP A 3 -0.80 26.31 -10.11
CA ASP A 3 -0.16 26.35 -8.79
C ASP A 3 -0.62 25.20 -7.87
N LEU A 4 -1.92 24.89 -7.90
CA LEU A 4 -2.50 23.79 -7.13
C LEU A 4 -1.97 22.43 -7.61
N PHE A 5 -1.87 22.25 -8.93
CA PHE A 5 -1.33 21.04 -9.52
C PHE A 5 0.14 20.81 -9.12
N LEU A 6 0.97 21.85 -9.23
CA LEU A 6 2.38 21.78 -8.86
C LEU A 6 2.57 21.50 -7.37
N HIS A 7 1.76 22.13 -6.52
CA HIS A 7 1.80 21.88 -5.08
C HIS A 7 1.47 20.42 -4.73
N ALA A 8 0.38 19.88 -5.30
CA ALA A 8 0.00 18.48 -5.10
C ALA A 8 1.05 17.50 -5.64
N ALA A 9 1.62 17.78 -6.81
CA ALA A 9 2.68 16.96 -7.41
C ALA A 9 3.90 16.85 -6.49
N ILE A 10 4.38 17.97 -5.93
CA ILE A 10 5.54 17.98 -5.04
C ILE A 10 5.25 17.19 -3.75
N LEU A 11 4.07 17.38 -3.15
CA LEU A 11 3.69 16.66 -1.93
C LEU A 11 3.56 15.16 -2.14
N MET A 12 2.94 14.73 -3.24
CA MET A 12 2.81 13.30 -3.57
C MET A 12 4.12 12.66 -4.02
N THR A 13 5.05 13.43 -4.57
CA THR A 13 6.34 12.91 -5.03
C THR A 13 7.07 12.22 -3.88
N THR A 14 7.11 12.81 -2.69
CA THR A 14 7.84 12.24 -1.53
C THR A 14 7.42 10.80 -1.19
N PRO A 15 6.14 10.51 -0.87
CA PRO A 15 5.72 9.14 -0.57
C PRO A 15 5.84 8.20 -1.77
N ILE A 16 5.58 8.67 -2.99
CA ILE A 16 5.73 7.85 -4.21
C ILE A 16 7.20 7.47 -4.43
N LEU A 17 8.13 8.39 -4.17
CA LEU A 17 9.57 8.16 -4.36
C LEU A 17 10.09 7.14 -3.34
N PHE A 18 9.62 7.19 -2.09
CA PHE A 18 9.91 6.15 -1.10
C PHE A 18 9.38 4.78 -1.54
N ALA A 19 8.14 4.71 -2.02
CA ALA A 19 7.57 3.47 -2.54
C ALA A 19 8.35 2.94 -3.77
N ALA A 20 8.77 3.84 -4.67
CA ALA A 20 9.54 3.50 -5.86
C ALA A 20 10.93 2.94 -5.51
N ILE A 21 11.60 3.47 -4.50
CA ILE A 21 12.87 2.92 -3.99
C ILE A 21 12.66 1.50 -3.46
N GLY A 22 11.57 1.25 -2.73
CA GLY A 22 11.20 -0.12 -2.31
C GLY A 22 10.99 -1.04 -3.52
N GLY A 23 10.24 -0.58 -4.52
CA GLY A 23 10.01 -1.31 -5.77
C GLY A 23 11.27 -1.58 -6.60
N LEU A 24 12.29 -0.73 -6.51
CA LEU A 24 13.58 -0.93 -7.17
C LEU A 24 14.26 -2.22 -6.68
N VAL A 25 14.11 -2.56 -5.40
CA VAL A 25 14.64 -3.81 -4.83
C VAL A 25 14.00 -5.03 -5.52
N ASN A 26 12.68 -5.01 -5.76
CA ASN A 26 12.01 -6.07 -6.52
C ASN A 26 12.53 -6.14 -7.96
N ARG A 27 12.74 -4.98 -8.60
CA ARG A 27 13.24 -4.91 -9.99
C ARG A 27 14.63 -5.55 -10.10
N ILE A 28 15.50 -5.34 -9.13
CA ILE A 28 16.82 -5.98 -9.07
C ILE A 28 16.68 -7.52 -9.01
N GLY A 29 15.66 -8.02 -8.32
CA GLY A 29 15.30 -9.43 -8.28
C GLY A 29 14.56 -9.96 -9.53
N GLY A 30 14.39 -9.12 -10.56
CA GLY A 30 13.70 -9.50 -11.81
C GLY A 30 12.18 -9.50 -11.72
N ILE A 31 11.58 -8.96 -10.66
CA ILE A 31 10.13 -8.91 -10.45
C ILE A 31 9.67 -7.45 -10.45
N VAL A 32 8.69 -7.11 -11.28
CA VAL A 32 8.04 -5.81 -11.29
C VAL A 32 6.89 -5.81 -10.27
N ASN A 33 7.10 -5.14 -9.15
CA ASN A 33 6.09 -5.06 -8.09
C ASN A 33 4.99 -4.03 -8.44
N LEU A 34 3.97 -4.49 -9.18
CA LEU A 34 2.79 -3.67 -9.50
C LEU A 34 1.82 -3.49 -8.32
N GLY A 35 1.98 -4.25 -7.23
CA GLY A 35 1.09 -4.18 -6.07
C GLY A 35 1.61 -3.28 -4.93
N LEU A 36 2.59 -2.42 -5.19
CA LEU A 36 3.05 -1.42 -4.22
C LEU A 36 1.90 -0.56 -3.70
N GLU A 37 0.95 -0.22 -4.57
CA GLU A 37 -0.27 0.51 -4.21
C GLU A 37 -1.11 -0.25 -3.17
N SER A 38 -1.20 -1.58 -3.30
CA SER A 38 -1.88 -2.44 -2.34
C SER A 38 -1.20 -2.41 -0.96
N MET A 39 0.14 -2.45 -0.94
CA MET A 39 0.92 -2.38 0.30
C MET A 39 0.74 -1.02 0.99
N MET A 40 0.74 0.06 0.22
CA MET A 40 0.50 1.42 0.72
C MET A 40 -0.90 1.54 1.32
N LEU A 41 -1.94 1.06 0.62
CA LEU A 41 -3.33 1.12 1.10
C LEU A 41 -3.55 0.27 2.36
N ALA A 42 -3.03 -0.96 2.39
CA ALA A 42 -3.13 -1.82 3.56
C ALA A 42 -2.37 -1.22 4.77
N GLY A 43 -1.16 -0.69 4.53
CA GLY A 43 -0.38 0.02 5.54
C GLY A 43 -1.10 1.24 6.10
N ALA A 44 -1.69 2.06 5.24
CA ALA A 44 -2.45 3.24 5.65
C ALA A 44 -3.66 2.88 6.51
N LEU A 45 -4.43 1.84 6.14
CA LEU A 45 -5.55 1.36 6.94
C LEU A 45 -5.09 0.92 8.34
N VAL A 46 -4.07 0.06 8.41
CA VAL A 46 -3.57 -0.45 9.69
C VAL A 46 -2.97 0.67 10.55
N ALA A 47 -2.31 1.66 9.94
CA ALA A 47 -1.80 2.82 10.66
C ALA A 47 -2.95 3.59 11.34
N VAL A 48 -4.06 3.82 10.63
CA VAL A 48 -5.24 4.50 11.17
C VAL A 48 -5.85 3.69 12.31
N GLU A 49 -6.07 2.38 12.13
CA GLU A 49 -6.65 1.51 13.16
C GLU A 49 -5.79 1.42 14.41
N VAL A 50 -4.47 1.28 14.26
CA VAL A 50 -3.57 1.16 15.40
C VAL A 50 -3.41 2.50 16.11
N SER A 51 -3.31 3.60 15.34
CA SER A 51 -3.22 4.94 15.92
C SER A 51 -4.50 5.33 16.65
N SER A 52 -5.67 4.96 16.15
CA SER A 52 -6.96 5.26 16.80
C SER A 52 -7.14 4.46 18.09
N ALA A 53 -6.72 3.19 18.11
CA ALA A 53 -6.85 2.32 19.28
C ALA A 53 -5.81 2.60 20.38
N THR A 54 -4.58 2.97 20.01
CA THR A 54 -3.45 3.08 20.97
C THR A 54 -2.98 4.49 21.24
N GLY A 55 -3.32 5.46 20.37
CA GLY A 55 -2.79 6.82 20.42
C GLY A 55 -1.28 6.95 20.12
N SER A 56 -0.60 5.86 19.77
CA SER A 56 0.85 5.83 19.56
C SER A 56 1.22 5.82 18.07
N VAL A 57 1.87 6.89 17.61
CA VAL A 57 2.35 7.02 16.23
C VAL A 57 3.45 6.00 15.92
N SER A 58 4.34 5.73 16.86
CA SER A 58 5.44 4.77 16.66
C SER A 58 4.93 3.34 16.50
N LEU A 59 3.92 2.95 17.29
CA LEU A 59 3.29 1.64 17.18
C LEU A 59 2.56 1.48 15.85
N ALA A 60 1.81 2.52 15.44
CA ALA A 60 1.12 2.55 14.16
C ALA A 60 2.08 2.41 12.97
N LEU A 61 3.24 3.07 13.03
CA LEU A 61 4.28 2.97 11.98
C LEU A 61 4.83 1.54 11.86
N VAL A 62 5.15 0.89 12.99
CA VAL A 62 5.65 -0.49 13.00
C VAL A 62 4.59 -1.46 12.48
N ALA A 63 3.33 -1.28 12.89
CA ALA A 63 2.23 -2.11 12.42
C ALA A 63 1.98 -1.93 10.91
N ALA A 64 2.05 -0.69 10.40
CA ALA A 64 1.93 -0.39 8.98
C ALA A 64 3.05 -1.03 8.15
N ALA A 65 4.30 -0.98 8.64
CA ALA A 65 5.43 -1.65 8.00
C ALA A 65 5.24 -3.18 7.99
N ALA A 66 4.77 -3.75 9.09
CA ALA A 66 4.53 -5.18 9.22
C ALA A 66 3.44 -5.67 8.25
N ILE A 67 2.31 -4.96 8.13
CA ILE A 67 1.26 -5.35 7.18
C ILE A 67 1.73 -5.19 5.73
N GLY A 68 2.49 -4.14 5.41
CA GLY A 68 3.08 -3.95 4.08
C GLY A 68 4.00 -5.11 3.70
N ALA A 69 4.85 -5.55 4.63
CA ALA A 69 5.70 -6.72 4.46
C ALA A 69 4.90 -8.01 4.27
N LEU A 70 3.82 -8.21 5.02
CA LEU A 70 2.94 -9.38 4.89
C LEU A 70 2.23 -9.42 3.52
N VAL A 71 1.70 -8.29 3.05
CA VAL A 71 1.07 -8.18 1.73
C VAL A 71 2.09 -8.44 0.62
N GLY A 72 3.30 -7.86 0.74
CA GLY A 72 4.37 -8.09 -0.23
C GLY A 72 4.88 -9.53 -0.25
N LEU A 73 4.93 -10.19 0.91
CA LEU A 73 5.26 -11.60 1.01
C LEU A 73 4.18 -12.46 0.35
N ALA A 74 2.90 -12.19 0.61
CA ALA A 74 1.79 -12.92 -0.01
C ALA A 74 1.82 -12.80 -1.55
N MET A 75 1.99 -11.59 -2.08
CA MET A 75 2.11 -11.37 -3.52
C MET A 75 3.33 -12.09 -4.12
N THR A 76 4.49 -11.95 -3.49
CA THR A 76 5.73 -12.57 -3.99
C THR A 76 5.63 -14.09 -3.98
N LEU A 77 4.96 -14.70 -2.99
CA LEU A 77 4.71 -16.13 -2.97
C LEU A 77 3.84 -16.58 -4.15
N VAL A 78 2.78 -15.83 -4.46
CA VAL A 78 1.91 -16.14 -5.61
C VAL A 78 2.70 -16.04 -6.92
N ILE A 79 3.52 -15.01 -7.08
CA ILE A 79 4.34 -14.82 -8.29
C ILE A 79 5.41 -15.92 -8.41
N THR A 80 6.18 -16.16 -7.35
CA THR A 80 7.36 -17.05 -7.41
C THR A 80 7.03 -18.53 -7.28
N ARG A 81 6.08 -18.91 -6.41
CA ARG A 81 5.72 -20.31 -6.16
C ARG A 81 4.65 -20.83 -7.09
N LEU A 82 3.65 -20.00 -7.42
CA LEU A 82 2.55 -20.38 -8.31
C LEU A 82 2.80 -19.97 -9.77
N ARG A 83 3.94 -19.30 -10.07
CA ARG A 83 4.32 -18.83 -11.40
C ARG A 83 3.25 -17.95 -12.06
N ALA A 84 2.53 -17.19 -11.24
CA ALA A 84 1.51 -16.28 -11.72
C ALA A 84 2.15 -15.04 -12.37
N ASN A 85 1.46 -14.46 -13.36
CA ASN A 85 1.90 -13.22 -13.99
C ASN A 85 1.79 -12.06 -12.98
N GLU A 86 2.93 -11.43 -12.71
CA GLU A 86 3.12 -10.32 -11.78
C GLU A 86 2.24 -9.10 -12.07
N ILE A 87 1.90 -8.83 -13.34
CA ILE A 87 0.97 -7.76 -13.73
C ILE A 87 -0.45 -8.10 -13.26
N ILE A 88 -0.91 -9.34 -13.50
CA ILE A 88 -2.26 -9.79 -13.15
C ILE A 88 -2.40 -9.85 -11.62
N VAL A 89 -1.40 -10.41 -10.93
CA VAL A 89 -1.38 -10.46 -9.46
C VAL A 89 -1.39 -9.05 -8.89
N GLY A 90 -0.55 -8.15 -9.40
CA GLY A 90 -0.50 -6.75 -8.98
C GLY A 90 -1.85 -6.04 -9.10
N LEU A 91 -2.45 -6.06 -10.30
CA LEU A 91 -3.76 -5.44 -10.53
C LEU A 91 -4.87 -6.06 -9.68
N GLY A 92 -4.88 -7.39 -9.56
CA GLY A 92 -5.86 -8.11 -8.75
C GLY A 92 -5.78 -7.73 -7.27
N PHE A 93 -4.57 -7.67 -6.72
CA PHE A 93 -4.35 -7.22 -5.34
C PHE A 93 -4.72 -5.74 -5.15
N SER A 94 -4.42 -4.86 -6.11
CA SER A 94 -4.78 -3.44 -5.99
C SER A 94 -6.28 -3.25 -5.94
N VAL A 95 -7.04 -3.91 -6.82
CA VAL A 95 -8.51 -3.82 -6.82
C VAL A 95 -9.09 -4.45 -5.56
N ALA A 96 -8.63 -5.64 -5.17
CA ALA A 96 -9.11 -6.32 -3.97
C ALA A 96 -8.84 -5.52 -2.69
N THR A 97 -7.63 -4.96 -2.55
CA THR A 97 -7.24 -4.17 -1.38
C THR A 97 -7.99 -2.85 -1.34
N ALA A 98 -8.15 -2.16 -2.48
CA ALA A 98 -8.93 -0.92 -2.54
C ALA A 98 -10.40 -1.15 -2.11
N GLY A 99 -11.02 -2.25 -2.55
CA GLY A 99 -12.37 -2.63 -2.12
C GLY A 99 -12.43 -2.94 -0.62
N LEU A 100 -11.47 -3.72 -0.12
CA LEU A 100 -11.41 -4.11 1.29
C LEU A 100 -11.21 -2.90 2.22
N VAL A 101 -10.29 -1.99 1.86
CA VAL A 101 -10.03 -0.77 2.64
C VAL A 101 -11.27 0.12 2.69
N ARG A 102 -11.96 0.33 1.56
CA ARG A 102 -13.20 1.11 1.52
C ARG A 102 -14.28 0.50 2.39
N PHE A 103 -14.44 -0.83 2.34
CA PHE A 103 -15.41 -1.56 3.17
C PHE A 103 -15.10 -1.42 4.66
N LEU A 104 -13.85 -1.65 5.06
CA LEU A 104 -13.44 -1.61 6.46
C LEU A 104 -13.54 -0.19 7.03
N LEU A 105 -13.08 0.83 6.30
CA LEU A 105 -13.23 2.23 6.73
C LEU A 105 -14.70 2.61 6.90
N LYS A 106 -15.57 2.17 5.98
CA LYS A 106 -17.00 2.45 6.08
C LYS A 106 -17.62 1.77 7.29
N SER A 107 -17.23 0.53 7.57
CA SER A 107 -17.74 -0.25 8.70
C SER A 107 -17.25 0.27 10.06
N ALA A 108 -15.98 0.67 10.16
CA ALA A 108 -15.36 1.07 11.42
C ALA A 108 -15.57 2.57 11.73
N TYR A 109 -15.48 3.42 10.72
CA TYR A 109 -15.47 4.89 10.89
C TYR A 109 -16.62 5.61 10.19
N GLY A 110 -17.50 4.90 9.47
CA GLY A 110 -18.62 5.49 8.74
C GLY A 110 -18.20 6.32 7.51
N VAL A 111 -16.89 6.41 7.22
CA VAL A 111 -16.32 7.15 6.09
C VAL A 111 -15.83 6.20 5.02
N SER A 112 -16.04 6.56 3.76
CA SER A 112 -15.38 5.88 2.65
C SER A 112 -14.12 6.67 2.34
N GLY A 113 -12.94 6.09 2.57
CA GLY A 113 -11.68 6.70 2.12
C GLY A 113 -11.76 7.06 0.62
N THR A 114 -11.14 8.18 0.24
CA THR A 114 -11.14 8.69 -1.15
C THR A 114 -10.27 7.84 -2.05
#